data_AF-A0A6J4QLF7-F1
#
_entry.id   AF-A0A6J4QLF7-F1
#
_cell.length_a   1.000
_cell.length_b   1.000
_cell.length_c   1.000
_cell.angle_alpha   90.00
_cell.angle_beta   90.00
_cell.angle_gamma   90.00
#
_symmetry.space_group_name_H-M   'P 1'
#
loop_
_entity.id
_entity.type
_entity.pdbx_description
1 polymer ?
#
loop_
_entity_poly.entity_id
_entity_poly.type
_entity_poly.pdbx_seq_one_letter_code
_entity_poly.pdbx_strand_id
1 'polypeptide(L)'
;MARRPMMAANWKMNKTVTEAQNYTAALLPRAADAEGVDVAVFVPFTCLHEVGRMAEDSSVIAGAQNFYYEDSGAFTGEISVPML
;
A
#
# COMPACT_ATOMS: atom_id res chain seq x y z
N MET A 1 10.49 -18.36 17.28
CA MET A 1 9.17 -18.04 16.69
C MET A 1 9.12 -18.61 15.28
N ALA A 2 7.99 -19.17 14.87
CA ALA A 2 7.77 -19.53 13.46
C ALA A 2 7.55 -18.25 12.64
N ARG A 3 8.06 -18.21 11.41
CA ARG A 3 7.82 -17.09 10.48
C ARG A 3 6.35 -17.08 10.06
N ARG A 4 5.71 -15.91 10.06
CA ARG A 4 4.38 -15.72 9.50
C ARG A 4 4.50 -15.52 7.97
N PRO A 5 3.72 -16.21 7.13
CA PRO A 5 3.71 -15.98 5.70
C PRO A 5 3.17 -14.58 5.37
N MET A 6 3.63 -14.01 4.27
CA MET A 6 3.21 -12.69 3.79
C MET A 6 2.75 -12.78 2.33
N MET A 7 1.58 -12.21 2.05
CA MET A 7 1.07 -11.97 0.71
C MET A 7 1.17 -10.50 0.38
N ALA A 8 2.12 -10.16 -0.49
CA ALA A 8 2.36 -8.80 -0.95
C ALA A 8 1.98 -8.65 -2.43
N ALA A 9 1.02 -7.77 -2.72
CA ALA A 9 0.61 -7.46 -4.08
C ALA A 9 1.18 -6.11 -4.53
N ASN A 10 2.15 -6.13 -5.45
CA ASN A 10 2.61 -4.93 -6.14
C ASN A 10 1.71 -4.62 -7.35
N TRP A 11 0.98 -3.51 -7.30
CA TRP A 11 0.08 -3.10 -8.38
C TRP A 11 0.81 -2.58 -9.62
N LYS A 12 2.10 -2.24 -9.50
CA LYS A 12 2.89 -1.58 -10.55
C LYS A 12 2.17 -0.31 -11.02
N MET A 13 2.30 0.06 -12.28
CA MET A 13 1.62 1.19 -12.90
C MET A 13 0.19 0.83 -13.34
N ASN A 14 -0.68 0.47 -12.39
CA ASN A 14 -2.09 0.16 -12.64
C ASN A 14 -3.00 0.84 -11.62
N LYS A 15 -4.24 1.09 -12.05
CA LYS A 15 -5.34 1.72 -11.32
C LYS A 15 -5.25 3.24 -11.20
N THR A 16 -6.38 3.87 -11.43
CA THR A 16 -6.74 5.21 -10.97
C THR A 16 -7.15 5.16 -9.50
N VAL A 17 -7.30 6.33 -8.86
CA VAL A 17 -7.76 6.43 -7.46
C VAL A 17 -9.11 5.72 -7.26
N THR A 18 -10.06 5.90 -8.18
CA THR A 18 -11.38 5.25 -8.10
C THR A 18 -11.29 3.73 -8.22
N GLU A 19 -10.47 3.21 -9.13
CA GLU A 19 -10.24 1.77 -9.26
C GLU A 19 -9.52 1.20 -8.02
N ALA A 20 -8.62 1.97 -7.42
CA ALA A 20 -7.95 1.63 -6.17
C ALA A 20 -8.95 1.54 -5.01
N GLN A 21 -9.84 2.53 -4.86
CA GLN A 21 -10.90 2.51 -3.85
C GLN A 21 -11.80 1.27 -3.98
N ASN A 22 -12.28 1.01 -5.20
CA ASN A 22 -13.15 -0.15 -5.46
C ASN A 22 -12.44 -1.47 -5.14
N TYR A 23 -11.16 -1.58 -5.51
CA TYR A 23 -10.37 -2.78 -5.20
C TYR A 23 -10.16 -2.93 -3.68
N THR A 24 -9.78 -1.86 -2.99
CA THR A 24 -9.54 -1.88 -1.55
C THR A 24 -10.81 -2.24 -0.79
N ALA A 25 -11.96 -1.64 -1.12
CA ALA A 25 -13.25 -1.98 -0.52
C ALA A 25 -13.60 -3.47 -0.66
N ALA A 26 -13.24 -4.10 -1.79
CA ALA A 26 -13.44 -5.53 -2.01
C ALA A 26 -12.38 -6.42 -1.32
N LEU A 27 -11.18 -5.89 -1.09
CA LEU A 27 -10.08 -6.61 -0.44
C LEU A 27 -10.26 -6.71 1.08
N LEU A 28 -10.58 -5.59 1.74
CA LEU A 28 -10.61 -5.47 3.21
C LEU A 28 -11.39 -6.61 3.91
N PRO A 29 -12.65 -6.94 3.55
CA PRO A 29 -13.37 -8.01 4.22
C PRO A 29 -12.70 -9.38 4.03
N ARG A 30 -12.13 -9.64 2.85
CA ARG A 30 -11.44 -10.91 2.55
C ARG A 30 -10.13 -11.05 3.29
N ALA A 31 -9.44 -9.94 3.52
CA ALA A 31 -8.21 -9.90 4.29
C ALA A 31 -8.46 -10.03 5.80
N ALA A 32 -9.61 -9.54 6.29
CA ALA A 32 -10.02 -9.74 7.68
C ALA A 32 -10.23 -11.22 8.02
N ASP A 33 -10.74 -12.01 7.08
CA ASP A 33 -10.92 -13.46 7.21
C ASP A 33 -9.61 -14.26 7.05
N ALA A 34 -8.51 -13.61 6.64
CA ALA A 34 -7.24 -14.27 6.35
C ALA A 34 -6.41 -14.45 7.63
N GLU A 35 -6.65 -15.54 8.36
CA GLU A 35 -5.87 -15.87 9.55
C GLU A 35 -4.46 -16.40 9.21
N GLY A 36 -3.50 -16.10 10.09
CA GLY A 36 -2.15 -16.65 9.99
C GLY A 36 -1.27 -16.12 8.84
N VAL A 37 -1.72 -15.12 8.08
CA VAL A 37 -0.98 -14.48 6.98
C VAL A 37 -1.00 -12.96 7.10
N ASP A 38 0.10 -12.30 6.73
CA ASP A 38 0.15 -10.83 6.61
C ASP A 38 -0.19 -10.42 5.18
N VAL A 39 -1.05 -9.43 5.01
CA VAL A 39 -1.50 -8.95 3.69
C VAL A 39 -0.99 -7.54 3.46
N ALA A 40 -0.32 -7.31 2.33
CA ALA A 40 0.15 -5.99 1.94
C ALA A 40 -0.17 -5.67 0.49
N VAL A 41 -0.47 -4.40 0.21
CA VAL A 41 -0.63 -3.85 -1.14
C VAL A 41 0.35 -2.70 -1.35
N PHE A 42 1.13 -2.77 -2.43
CA PHE A 42 2.03 -1.71 -2.84
C PHE A 42 1.45 -1.00 -4.07
N VAL A 43 1.02 0.24 -3.88
CA VAL A 43 0.16 0.97 -4.82
C VAL A 43 0.90 2.12 -5.51
N PRO A 44 0.48 2.59 -6.71
CA PRO A 44 1.04 3.80 -7.29
C PRO A 44 0.97 4.95 -6.29
N PHE A 45 1.99 5.81 -6.26
CA PHE A 45 2.04 6.94 -5.32
C PHE A 45 0.78 7.81 -5.37
N THR A 46 0.22 8.00 -6.57
CA THR A 46 -1.04 8.74 -6.80
C THR A 46 -2.26 8.17 -6.08
N CYS A 47 -2.22 6.89 -5.67
CA CYS A 47 -3.29 6.20 -4.96
C CYS A 47 -2.97 5.97 -3.47
N LEU A 48 -1.72 6.19 -3.04
CA LEU A 48 -1.23 5.75 -1.73
C LEU A 48 -2.01 6.36 -0.57
N HIS A 49 -2.23 7.68 -0.61
CA HIS A 49 -2.98 8.37 0.45
C HIS A 49 -4.38 7.78 0.66
N GLU A 50 -5.13 7.57 -0.43
CA GLU A 50 -6.50 7.09 -0.34
C GLU A 50 -6.57 5.62 0.08
N VAL A 51 -5.68 4.77 -0.44
CA VAL A 51 -5.62 3.36 -0.02
C VAL A 51 -5.19 3.24 1.44
N GLY A 52 -4.21 4.03 1.89
CA GLY A 52 -3.77 4.09 3.29
C GLY A 52 -4.91 4.48 4.22
N ARG A 53 -5.65 5.54 3.89
CA ARG A 53 -6.84 6.00 4.63
C ARG A 53 -7.91 4.91 4.75
N MET A 54 -8.17 4.17 3.68
CA MET A 54 -9.15 3.07 3.72
C MET A 54 -8.69 1.86 4.54
N ALA A 55 -7.38 1.64 4.64
CA ALA A 55 -6.78 0.50 5.32
C ALA A 55 -6.48 0.76 6.81
N GLU A 56 -6.61 2.00 7.30
CA GLU A 56 -6.22 2.45 8.65
C GLU A 56 -6.80 1.58 9.78
N ASP A 57 -8.07 1.19 9.68
CA ASP A 57 -8.75 0.34 10.67
C ASP A 57 -8.69 -1.18 10.34
N SER A 58 -7.78 -1.59 9.47
CA SER A 58 -7.66 -2.97 8.99
C SER A 58 -6.29 -3.60 9.27
N SER A 59 -6.18 -4.91 9.05
CA SER A 59 -4.90 -5.63 9.08
C SER A 59 -4.09 -5.53 7.77
N VAL A 60 -4.62 -4.85 6.75
CA VAL A 60 -3.96 -4.71 5.44
C VAL A 60 -2.92 -3.60 5.51
N ILE A 61 -1.69 -3.92 5.12
CA ILE A 61 -0.61 -2.94 5.02
C ILE A 61 -0.68 -2.27 3.65
N ALA A 62 -0.86 -0.94 3.62
CA ALA A 62 -0.69 -0.14 2.41
C ALA A 62 0.73 0.42 2.33
N GLY A 63 1.40 0.29 1.18
CA GLY A 63 2.78 0.75 1.00
C GLY A 63 3.07 1.36 -0.36
N ALA A 64 4.18 2.07 -0.45
CA ALA A 64 4.71 2.63 -1.69
C ALA A 64 5.52 1.61 -2.48
N GLN A 65 5.59 1.80 -3.80
CA GLN A 65 6.36 0.91 -4.69
C GLN A 65 7.84 1.31 -4.81
N ASN A 66 8.18 2.56 -4.50
CA ASN A 66 9.52 3.12 -4.56
C ASN A 66 9.64 4.34 -3.62
N PHE A 67 10.85 4.68 -3.22
CA PHE A 67 11.19 5.91 -2.52
C PHE A 67 12.62 6.35 -2.86
N TYR A 68 12.89 7.64 -2.64
CA TYR A 68 14.20 8.24 -2.73
C TYR A 68 14.83 8.34 -1.34
N TYR A 69 16.15 8.15 -1.26
CA TYR A 69 16.86 7.96 0.01
C TYR A 69 17.13 9.26 0.77
N GLU A 70 17.08 10.43 0.12
CA GLU A 70 17.19 11.73 0.78
C GLU A 70 15.83 12.18 1.31
N ASP A 71 15.81 12.79 2.51
CA ASP A 71 14.58 13.23 3.16
C ASP A 71 13.87 14.38 2.42
N SER A 72 14.64 15.28 1.78
CA SER A 72 14.15 16.39 0.96
C SER A 72 15.27 16.99 0.11
N GLY A 73 14.92 17.70 -0.99
CA GLY A 73 15.89 18.45 -1.78
C GLY A 73 15.43 18.76 -3.20
N ALA A 74 16.36 19.19 -4.05
CA ALA A 74 16.09 19.54 -5.45
C ALA A 74 15.99 18.30 -6.36
N PHE A 75 15.07 17.39 -6.02
CA PHE A 75 14.87 16.10 -6.67
C PHE A 75 13.49 16.03 -7.34
N THR A 76 13.32 16.75 -8.45
CA THR A 76 12.03 16.86 -9.14
C THR A 76 11.48 15.48 -9.54
N GLY A 77 10.32 15.13 -9.01
CA GLY A 77 9.60 13.89 -9.32
C GLY A 77 9.88 12.73 -8.36
N GLU A 78 10.86 12.86 -7.48
CA GLU A 78 11.16 11.86 -6.46
C GLU A 78 10.26 12.00 -5.22
N ILE A 79 10.05 10.90 -4.50
CA ILE A 79 9.26 10.84 -3.26
C ILE A 79 10.15 10.33 -2.14
N SER A 80 10.31 11.09 -1.05
CA SER A 80 11.13 10.67 0.09
C SER A 80 10.35 9.83 1.10
N VAL A 81 11.06 9.12 1.98
CA VAL A 81 10.42 8.33 3.05
C VAL A 81 9.51 9.17 3.96
N PRO A 82 9.87 10.41 4.38
CA PRO A 82 8.96 11.24 5.18
C PRO A 82 7.66 11.68 4.48
N MET A 83 7.57 11.56 3.15
CA MET A 83 6.35 11.88 2.39
C MET A 83 5.35 10.71 2.32
N LEU A 84 5.77 9.50 2.68
CA LEU A 84 4.99 8.27 2.62
C LEU A 84 4.28 8.00 3.94
#